data_AF-T0YR05-F1
#
_entry.id   AF-T0YR05-F1
#
_cell.length_a   1.000
_cell.length_b   1.000
_cell.length_c   1.000
_cell.angle_alpha   90.00
_cell.angle_beta   90.00
_cell.angle_gamma   90.00
#
_symmetry.space_group_name_H-M   'P 1'
#
loop_
_entity.id
_entity.type
_entity.pdbx_description
1 polymer ?
#
loop_
_entity_poly.entity_id
_entity_poly.type
_entity_poly.pdbx_seq_one_letter_code
_entity_poly.pdbx_strand_id
1 'polypeptide(L)'
;DQVFSEVSWDQAYELVSKRLRLISRKDGRESIGGIACDRGTNEDAYAFQKFMRTVIGNDNVDQSSTLCHSPSAAMLSYGTGAGAGTNPLHDVLNSRTIMVVGSNTDRAHPVASSFIKKAKRSGATLIVVDPRRVDLAEKADIFLQIKPGADTYLFSAMARHILDSGLHDRSYVENYTEEFEKYAESLKHFTVEKAQEISGIPAEIIKKVAELYATNKPSSIFWTLGITEHRNGSDNVSSLVNLAILTGN
;
A
#
# COMPACT_ATOMS: atom_id res chain seq x y z
N ASP A 1 -12.35 -37.55 21.66
CA ASP A 1 -11.95 -36.22 22.15
C ASP A 1 -10.45 -36.13 22.28
N GLN A 2 -9.76 -35.44 21.36
CA GLN A 2 -8.34 -35.14 21.52
C GLN A 2 -8.22 -33.75 22.15
N VAL A 3 -7.83 -33.71 23.42
CA VAL A 3 -7.57 -32.48 24.16
C VAL A 3 -6.06 -32.29 24.23
N PHE A 4 -5.59 -31.05 24.12
CA PHE A 4 -4.18 -30.72 24.37
C PHE A 4 -3.79 -31.15 25.79
N SER A 5 -2.60 -31.74 25.92
CA SER A 5 -2.03 -32.17 27.20
C SER A 5 -0.64 -31.58 27.37
N GLU A 6 -0.26 -31.38 28.64
CA GLU A 6 1.05 -30.86 28.99
C GLU A 6 2.16 -31.89 28.72
N VAL A 7 3.28 -31.42 28.18
CA VAL A 7 4.48 -32.22 27.91
C VAL A 7 5.72 -31.40 28.23
N SER A 8 6.84 -32.08 28.48
CA SER A 8 8.14 -31.41 28.60
C SER A 8 8.62 -30.87 27.25
N TRP A 9 9.54 -29.90 27.29
CA TRP A 9 10.19 -29.37 26.10
C TRP A 9 10.92 -30.46 25.29
N ASP A 10 11.62 -31.39 25.95
CA ASP A 10 12.34 -32.47 25.28
C ASP A 10 11.39 -33.36 24.47
N GLN A 11 10.24 -33.73 25.07
CA GLN A 11 9.20 -34.50 24.38
C GLN A 11 8.61 -33.74 23.19
N ALA A 12 8.37 -32.44 23.33
CA ALA A 12 7.85 -31.60 22.26
C ALA A 12 8.84 -31.49 21.10
N TYR A 13 10.12 -31.20 21.39
CA TYR A 13 11.17 -31.09 20.37
C TYR A 13 11.43 -32.41 19.64
N GLU A 14 11.48 -33.53 20.37
CA GLU A 14 11.66 -34.84 19.76
C GLU A 14 10.48 -35.18 18.84
N LEU A 15 9.25 -34.93 19.30
CA LEU A 15 8.04 -35.16 18.51
C LEU A 15 8.06 -34.33 17.22
N VAL A 16 8.29 -33.02 17.32
CA VAL A 16 8.29 -32.10 16.16
C VAL A 16 9.41 -32.48 15.18
N SER A 17 10.64 -32.66 15.67
CA SER A 17 11.79 -33.02 14.83
C SER A 17 11.58 -34.35 14.11
N LYS A 18 11.08 -35.37 14.81
CA LYS A 18 10.78 -36.69 14.22
C LYS A 18 9.68 -36.60 13.17
N ARG A 19 8.62 -35.84 13.42
CA ARG A 19 7.50 -35.67 12.47
C ARG A 19 7.93 -34.92 11.22
N LEU A 20 8.65 -33.80 11.35
CA LEU A 20 9.15 -33.03 10.21
C LEU A 20 10.09 -33.89 9.34
N ARG A 21 11.01 -34.65 9.93
CA ARG A 21 11.90 -35.57 9.19
C ARG A 21 11.12 -36.68 8.48
N LEU A 22 10.12 -37.26 9.14
CA LEU A 22 9.29 -38.31 8.56
C LEU A 22 8.50 -37.80 7.35
N ILE A 23 7.82 -36.65 7.51
CA ILE A 23 7.05 -35.98 6.45
C ILE A 23 7.98 -35.64 5.27
N SER A 24 9.12 -35.00 5.54
CA SER A 24 10.11 -34.65 4.52
C SER A 24 10.61 -35.88 3.72
N ARG A 25 10.87 -37.02 4.39
CA ARG A 25 11.30 -38.26 3.72
C ARG A 25 10.20 -38.95 2.93
N LYS A 26 8.97 -38.92 3.42
CA LYS A 26 7.84 -39.65 2.84
C LYS A 26 7.18 -38.87 1.70
N ASP A 27 6.91 -37.60 1.95
CA ASP A 27 6.06 -36.74 1.11
C ASP A 27 6.88 -35.62 0.43
N GLY A 28 8.20 -35.58 0.65
CA GLY A 28 9.11 -34.59 0.10
C GLY A 28 9.21 -33.33 0.97
N ARG A 29 10.34 -32.63 0.90
CA ARG A 29 10.59 -31.41 1.70
C ARG A 29 9.54 -30.31 1.45
N GLU A 30 8.98 -30.22 0.25
CA GLU A 30 7.99 -29.20 -0.12
C GLU A 30 6.63 -29.41 0.59
N SER A 31 6.40 -30.56 1.22
CA SER A 31 5.17 -30.81 1.99
C SER A 31 5.11 -30.06 3.34
N ILE A 32 6.18 -29.35 3.72
CA ILE A 32 6.29 -28.60 4.97
C ILE A 32 6.25 -27.11 4.66
N GLY A 33 5.25 -26.43 5.21
CA GLY A 33 5.11 -24.97 5.17
C GLY A 33 5.33 -24.33 6.53
N GLY A 34 5.84 -23.10 6.55
CA GLY A 34 6.05 -22.32 7.77
C GLY A 34 5.47 -20.91 7.64
N ILE A 35 4.84 -20.42 8.70
CA ILE A 35 4.33 -19.05 8.78
C ILE A 35 5.10 -18.31 9.87
N ALA A 36 5.90 -17.32 9.49
CA ALA A 36 6.62 -16.44 10.40
C ALA A 36 5.66 -15.43 11.04
N CYS A 37 6.08 -14.86 12.17
CA CYS A 37 5.26 -13.94 12.95
C CYS A 37 5.72 -12.48 12.77
N ASP A 38 4.88 -11.64 12.16
CA ASP A 38 5.14 -10.19 12.02
C ASP A 38 5.03 -9.40 13.34
N ARG A 39 4.67 -10.07 14.44
CA ARG A 39 4.65 -9.51 15.81
C ARG A 39 5.84 -9.96 16.67
N GLY A 40 6.69 -10.84 16.12
CA GLY A 40 7.93 -11.28 16.76
C GLY A 40 9.07 -10.30 16.50
N THR A 41 10.28 -10.70 16.88
CA THR A 41 11.49 -9.94 16.58
C THR A 41 11.98 -10.21 15.16
N ASN A 42 12.81 -9.32 14.62
CA ASN A 42 13.45 -9.54 13.32
C ASN A 42 14.36 -10.78 13.36
N GLU A 43 14.98 -11.04 14.51
CA GLU A 43 15.82 -12.19 14.81
C GLU A 43 15.02 -13.50 14.70
N ASP A 44 13.80 -13.54 15.25
CA ASP A 44 12.91 -14.71 15.15
C ASP A 44 12.52 -14.98 13.69
N ALA A 45 12.13 -13.95 12.96
CA ALA A 45 11.77 -14.07 11.54
C ALA A 45 12.98 -14.57 10.71
N TYR A 46 14.17 -14.01 10.97
CA TYR A 46 15.41 -14.44 10.32
C TYR A 46 15.76 -15.90 10.65
N ALA A 47 15.68 -16.29 11.93
CA ALA A 47 15.98 -17.66 12.36
C ALA A 47 14.99 -18.66 11.76
N PHE A 48 13.70 -18.29 11.71
CA PHE A 48 12.64 -19.14 11.17
C PHE A 48 12.78 -19.37 9.66
N GLN A 49 12.96 -18.31 8.86
CA GLN A 49 13.17 -18.48 7.41
C GLN A 49 14.46 -19.25 7.11
N LYS A 50 15.51 -19.06 7.93
CA LYS A 50 16.77 -19.80 7.79
C LYS A 50 16.54 -21.28 8.09
N PHE A 51 15.82 -21.62 9.15
CA PHE A 51 15.43 -23.00 9.45
C PHE A 51 14.67 -23.64 8.29
N MET A 52 13.67 -22.97 7.73
CA MET A 52 12.90 -23.47 6.59
C MET A 52 13.80 -23.70 5.36
N ARG A 53 14.63 -22.73 5.00
CA ARG A 53 15.47 -22.81 3.79
C ARG A 53 16.68 -23.71 3.91
N THR A 54 17.31 -23.78 5.08
CA THR A 54 18.58 -24.51 5.25
C THR A 54 18.43 -25.85 5.94
N VAL A 55 17.47 -26.00 6.88
CA VAL A 55 17.29 -27.24 7.64
C VAL A 55 16.19 -28.10 7.03
N ILE A 56 15.02 -27.51 6.73
CA ILE A 56 13.97 -28.22 5.98
C ILE A 56 14.36 -28.32 4.50
N GLY A 57 14.96 -27.26 3.95
CA GLY A 57 15.51 -27.25 2.60
C GLY A 57 14.53 -26.78 1.53
N ASN A 58 13.52 -25.98 1.89
CA ASN A 58 12.52 -25.45 0.95
C ASN A 58 12.24 -23.95 1.17
N ASP A 59 11.55 -23.33 0.21
CA ASP A 59 11.16 -21.92 0.25
C ASP A 59 9.69 -21.68 0.67
N ASN A 60 9.01 -22.70 1.21
CA ASN A 60 7.63 -22.63 1.68
C ASN A 60 7.55 -21.95 3.06
N VAL A 61 8.07 -20.73 3.12
CA VAL A 61 8.01 -19.83 4.26
C VAL A 61 7.28 -18.55 3.84
N ASP A 62 6.28 -18.18 4.61
CA ASP A 62 5.48 -16.98 4.38
C ASP A 62 5.18 -16.27 5.72
N GLN A 63 4.50 -15.13 5.69
CA GLN A 63 4.12 -14.34 6.87
C GLN A 63 2.81 -13.59 6.63
N SER A 64 2.23 -13.01 7.68
CA SER A 64 0.92 -12.36 7.57
C SER A 64 0.95 -11.08 6.73
N SER A 65 2.12 -10.45 6.56
CA SER A 65 2.25 -9.29 5.67
C SER A 65 1.90 -9.61 4.21
N THR A 66 1.92 -10.89 3.80
CA THR A 66 1.51 -11.31 2.47
C THR A 66 0.05 -10.99 2.16
N LEU A 67 -0.82 -11.08 3.18
CA LEU A 67 -2.23 -10.71 3.07
C LEU A 67 -2.45 -9.20 3.18
N CYS A 68 -1.46 -8.48 3.73
CA CYS A 68 -1.58 -7.10 4.17
C CYS A 68 -1.06 -6.13 3.09
N HIS A 69 0.26 -6.13 2.85
CA HIS A 69 0.94 -5.13 2.03
C HIS A 69 1.74 -5.71 0.85
N SER A 70 1.56 -6.98 0.50
CA SER A 70 2.17 -7.58 -0.71
C SER A 70 2.03 -6.72 -1.98
N PRO A 71 0.83 -6.16 -2.30
CA PRO A 71 0.71 -5.28 -3.45
C PRO A 71 1.52 -3.98 -3.33
N SER A 72 1.63 -3.45 -2.10
CA SER A 72 2.47 -2.28 -1.84
C SER A 72 3.94 -2.60 -2.08
N ALA A 73 4.44 -3.69 -1.49
CA ALA A 73 5.83 -4.11 -1.64
C ALA A 73 6.18 -4.38 -3.10
N ALA A 74 5.31 -5.08 -3.84
CA ALA A 74 5.53 -5.41 -5.25
C ALA A 74 5.62 -4.14 -6.12
N MET A 75 4.63 -3.24 -6.01
CA MET A 75 4.54 -2.09 -6.92
C MET A 75 5.49 -0.96 -6.55
N LEU A 76 5.77 -0.75 -5.25
CA LEU A 76 6.81 0.19 -4.84
C LEU A 76 8.21 -0.32 -5.23
N SER A 77 8.48 -1.62 -5.08
CA SER A 77 9.76 -2.19 -5.55
C SER A 77 9.91 -2.04 -7.06
N TYR A 78 8.83 -2.27 -7.82
CA TYR A 78 8.84 -2.10 -9.26
C TYR A 78 9.05 -0.64 -9.68
N GLY A 79 8.30 0.31 -9.09
CA GLY A 79 8.33 1.71 -9.51
C GLY A 79 9.44 2.56 -8.90
N THR A 80 9.98 2.19 -7.74
CA THR A 80 10.94 3.02 -6.98
C THR A 80 12.19 2.26 -6.52
N GLY A 81 12.27 0.95 -6.78
CA GLY A 81 13.38 0.10 -6.37
C GLY A 81 13.33 -0.39 -4.92
N ALA A 82 12.36 0.05 -4.10
CA ALA A 82 12.19 -0.41 -2.72
C ALA A 82 10.70 -0.62 -2.36
N GLY A 83 10.37 -1.73 -1.70
CA GLY A 83 9.00 -2.07 -1.29
C GLY A 83 8.53 -1.41 0.01
N ALA A 84 9.12 -0.30 0.41
CA ALA A 84 8.89 0.39 1.68
C ALA A 84 8.37 1.81 1.48
N GLY A 85 7.93 2.46 2.56
CA GLY A 85 7.58 3.88 2.51
C GLY A 85 8.75 4.72 2.01
N THR A 86 8.48 5.62 1.06
CA THR A 86 9.50 6.46 0.40
C THR A 86 10.06 7.54 1.32
N ASN A 87 9.28 7.94 2.33
CA ASN A 87 9.62 9.02 3.26
C ASN A 87 9.39 8.59 4.71
N PRO A 88 10.15 9.14 5.67
CA PRO A 88 9.85 8.98 7.08
C PRO A 88 8.54 9.68 7.44
N LEU A 89 7.79 9.11 8.40
CA LEU A 89 6.48 9.65 8.82
C LEU A 89 6.52 11.14 9.22
N HIS A 90 7.62 11.62 9.79
CA HIS A 90 7.72 13.00 10.25
C HIS A 90 7.72 14.04 9.12
N ASP A 91 8.07 13.64 7.89
CA ASP A 91 8.07 14.54 6.72
C ASP A 91 6.67 15.04 6.36
N VAL A 92 5.61 14.38 6.84
CA VAL A 92 4.23 14.84 6.67
C VAL A 92 3.99 16.26 7.20
N LEU A 93 4.82 16.72 8.15
CA LEU A 93 4.74 18.07 8.68
C LEU A 93 5.17 19.14 7.68
N ASN A 94 5.88 18.76 6.62
CA ASN A 94 6.33 19.63 5.54
C ASN A 94 5.39 19.60 4.33
N SER A 95 4.42 18.69 4.30
CA SER A 95 3.46 18.55 3.20
C SER A 95 2.50 19.74 3.15
N ARG A 96 2.27 20.28 1.96
CA ARG A 96 1.19 21.24 1.69
C ARG A 96 -0.11 20.56 1.27
N THR A 97 -0.03 19.36 0.70
CA THR A 97 -1.19 18.51 0.41
C THR A 97 -0.97 17.11 0.95
N ILE A 98 -1.96 16.55 1.63
CA ILE A 98 -1.92 15.21 2.19
C ILE A 98 -3.14 14.47 1.67
N MET A 99 -2.92 13.36 0.97
CA MET A 99 -3.99 12.49 0.49
C MET A 99 -3.95 11.16 1.24
N VAL A 100 -4.99 10.88 2.02
CA VAL A 100 -5.17 9.64 2.77
C VAL A 100 -6.19 8.77 2.06
N VAL A 101 -5.79 7.59 1.61
CA VAL A 101 -6.59 6.72 0.73
C VAL A 101 -6.81 5.35 1.36
N GLY A 102 -8.07 4.90 1.47
CA GLY A 102 -8.39 3.56 1.98
C GLY A 102 -7.81 3.29 3.37
N SER A 103 -7.85 4.29 4.26
CA SER A 103 -7.22 4.24 5.57
C SER A 103 -8.08 4.86 6.65
N ASN A 104 -8.40 4.07 7.67
CA ASN A 104 -8.93 4.58 8.93
C ASN A 104 -7.78 4.93 9.89
N THR A 105 -6.96 5.92 9.50
CA THR A 105 -5.70 6.26 10.18
C THR A 105 -5.91 6.60 11.66
N ASP A 106 -7.03 7.22 12.01
CA ASP A 106 -7.37 7.58 13.39
C ASP A 106 -7.43 6.38 14.33
N ARG A 107 -7.92 5.23 13.82
CA ARG A 107 -8.05 4.01 14.63
C ARG A 107 -6.89 3.04 14.43
N ALA A 108 -6.37 2.93 13.21
CA ALA A 108 -5.31 1.99 12.88
C ALA A 108 -3.91 2.51 13.27
N HIS A 109 -3.68 3.83 13.11
CA HIS A 109 -2.37 4.44 13.34
C HIS A 109 -2.50 5.80 14.07
N PRO A 110 -2.94 5.83 15.35
CA PRO A 110 -3.25 7.08 16.07
C PRO A 110 -2.09 8.08 16.12
N VAL A 111 -0.85 7.59 16.21
CA VAL A 111 0.35 8.44 16.19
C VAL A 111 0.51 9.11 14.83
N ALA A 112 0.44 8.37 13.72
CA ALA A 112 0.50 8.93 12.38
C ALA A 112 -0.64 9.93 12.11
N SER A 113 -1.86 9.61 12.58
CA SER A 113 -2.99 10.53 12.56
C SER A 113 -2.68 11.85 13.30
N SER A 114 -1.99 11.80 14.44
CA SER A 114 -1.60 13.01 15.18
C SER A 114 -0.68 13.94 14.36
N PHE A 115 0.25 13.37 13.60
CA PHE A 115 1.14 14.13 12.70
C PHE A 115 0.37 14.73 11.52
N ILE A 116 -0.49 13.96 10.86
CA ILE A 116 -1.36 14.45 9.78
C ILE A 116 -2.24 15.60 10.27
N LYS A 117 -2.89 15.44 11.43
CA LYS A 117 -3.72 16.49 12.03
C LYS A 117 -2.90 17.72 12.42
N LYS A 118 -1.63 17.56 12.81
CA LYS A 118 -0.71 18.68 13.09
C LYS A 118 -0.36 19.42 11.80
N ALA A 119 0.01 18.71 10.74
CA ALA A 119 0.28 19.31 9.42
C ALA A 119 -0.93 20.10 8.90
N LYS A 120 -2.14 19.52 9.01
CA LYS A 120 -3.37 20.23 8.66
C LYS A 120 -3.56 21.53 9.45
N ARG A 121 -3.36 21.50 10.77
CA ARG A 121 -3.44 22.73 11.60
C ARG A 121 -2.39 23.78 11.22
N SER A 122 -1.28 23.36 10.64
CA SER A 122 -0.23 24.24 10.11
C SER A 122 -0.49 24.72 8.68
N GLY A 123 -1.65 24.38 8.08
CA GLY A 123 -2.06 24.86 6.76
C GLY A 123 -2.00 23.83 5.63
N ALA A 124 -1.63 22.58 5.90
CA ALA A 124 -1.69 21.52 4.88
C ALA A 124 -3.15 21.22 4.50
N THR A 125 -3.41 21.06 3.21
CA THR A 125 -4.71 20.58 2.73
C THR A 125 -4.81 19.07 2.89
N LEU A 126 -5.86 18.60 3.56
CA LEU A 126 -6.13 17.19 3.81
C LEU A 126 -7.25 16.69 2.90
N ILE A 127 -6.93 15.73 2.04
CA ILE A 127 -7.87 14.97 1.22
C ILE A 127 -8.01 13.57 1.83
N VAL A 128 -9.23 13.09 2.03
CA VAL A 128 -9.52 11.73 2.46
C VAL A 128 -10.35 11.03 1.39
N VAL A 129 -9.90 9.86 0.94
CA VAL A 129 -10.58 9.01 -0.04
C VAL A 129 -10.90 7.68 0.63
N ASP A 130 -12.16 7.47 0.98
CA ASP A 130 -12.63 6.22 1.61
C ASP A 130 -14.13 6.06 1.33
N PRO A 131 -14.64 4.86 1.00
CA PRO A 131 -16.09 4.63 0.87
C PRO A 131 -16.86 4.94 2.15
N ARG A 132 -16.20 4.87 3.30
CA ARG A 132 -16.74 5.18 4.61
C ARG A 132 -16.27 6.56 5.06
N ARG A 133 -17.17 7.30 5.68
CA ARG A 133 -16.84 8.56 6.36
C ARG A 133 -16.19 8.26 7.71
N VAL A 134 -14.87 8.02 7.70
CA VAL A 134 -14.05 7.74 8.89
C VAL A 134 -13.80 9.00 9.73
N ASP A 135 -13.36 8.85 10.97
CA ASP A 135 -13.14 9.98 11.91
C ASP A 135 -12.20 11.06 11.35
N LEU A 136 -11.21 10.67 10.52
CA LEU A 136 -10.32 11.61 9.84
C LEU A 136 -11.00 12.43 8.74
N ALA A 137 -12.04 11.87 8.10
CA ALA A 137 -12.80 12.54 7.03
C ALA A 137 -13.54 13.78 7.54
N GLU A 138 -13.97 13.78 8.80
CA GLU A 138 -14.60 14.94 9.46
C GLU A 138 -13.64 16.12 9.63
N LYS A 139 -12.34 15.87 9.48
CA LYS A 139 -11.30 16.89 9.48
C LYS A 139 -10.74 17.14 8.07
N ALA A 140 -11.20 16.46 7.03
CA ALA A 140 -10.68 16.67 5.68
C ALA A 140 -11.17 17.99 5.11
N ASP A 141 -10.36 18.66 4.30
CA ASP A 141 -10.83 19.78 3.45
C ASP A 141 -11.66 19.24 2.29
N ILE A 142 -11.31 18.05 1.79
CA ILE A 142 -12.02 17.35 0.75
C ILE A 142 -12.16 15.88 1.14
N PHE A 143 -13.41 15.40 1.20
CA PHE A 143 -13.70 13.98 1.38
C PHE A 143 -14.29 13.41 0.09
N LEU A 144 -13.62 12.41 -0.48
CA LEU A 144 -14.07 11.68 -1.65
C LEU A 144 -14.67 10.34 -1.20
N GLN A 145 -16.00 10.28 -1.15
CA GLN A 145 -16.72 9.05 -0.84
C GLN A 145 -16.79 8.13 -2.07
N ILE A 146 -15.67 7.48 -2.36
CA ILE A 146 -15.51 6.61 -3.53
C ILE A 146 -16.38 5.35 -3.42
N LYS A 147 -16.97 4.90 -4.53
CA LYS A 147 -17.57 3.55 -4.62
C LYS A 147 -16.48 2.47 -4.52
N PRO A 148 -16.65 1.42 -3.70
CA PRO A 148 -15.63 0.38 -3.52
C PRO A 148 -15.12 -0.21 -4.84
N GLY A 149 -13.79 -0.25 -5.01
CA GLY A 149 -13.13 -0.85 -6.17
C GLY A 149 -12.94 0.08 -7.37
N ALA A 150 -13.32 1.36 -7.26
CA ALA A 150 -13.12 2.35 -8.31
C ALA A 150 -11.74 3.04 -8.30
N ASP A 151 -10.87 2.67 -7.35
CA ASP A 151 -9.64 3.38 -6.98
C ASP A 151 -8.67 3.56 -8.15
N THR A 152 -8.28 2.46 -8.81
CA THR A 152 -7.41 2.49 -9.99
C THR A 152 -7.92 3.48 -11.06
N TYR A 153 -9.24 3.52 -11.26
CA TYR A 153 -9.85 4.38 -12.28
C TYR A 153 -9.85 5.84 -11.87
N LEU A 154 -10.16 6.13 -10.59
CA LEU A 154 -10.12 7.49 -10.05
C LEU A 154 -8.71 8.08 -10.18
N PHE A 155 -7.68 7.38 -9.70
CA PHE A 155 -6.32 7.92 -9.68
C PHE A 155 -5.68 7.99 -11.07
N SER A 156 -5.97 7.02 -11.95
CA SER A 156 -5.55 7.11 -13.36
C SER A 156 -6.23 8.27 -14.09
N ALA A 157 -7.51 8.57 -13.79
CA ALA A 157 -8.18 9.73 -14.38
C ALA A 157 -7.63 11.06 -13.83
N MET A 158 -7.24 11.11 -12.56
CA MET A 158 -6.51 12.25 -12.01
C MET A 158 -5.16 12.45 -12.72
N ALA A 159 -4.38 11.38 -12.89
CA ALA A 159 -3.10 11.42 -13.59
C ALA A 159 -3.26 11.90 -15.04
N ARG A 160 -4.27 11.39 -15.75
CA ARG A 160 -4.61 11.87 -17.10
C ARG A 160 -4.95 13.35 -17.11
N HIS A 161 -5.81 13.82 -16.20
CA HIS A 161 -6.18 15.23 -16.13
C HIS A 161 -4.96 16.13 -15.89
N ILE A 162 -4.04 15.71 -15.02
CA ILE A 162 -2.77 16.41 -14.75
C ILE A 162 -1.91 16.46 -16.03
N LEU A 163 -1.85 15.36 -16.77
CA LEU A 163 -1.11 15.29 -18.03
C LEU A 163 -1.72 16.21 -19.10
N ASP A 164 -3.01 16.08 -19.36
CA ASP A 164 -3.77 16.85 -20.36
C ASP A 164 -3.73 18.36 -20.04
N SER A 165 -3.70 18.72 -18.75
CA SER A 165 -3.59 20.10 -18.27
C SER A 165 -2.14 20.63 -18.21
N GLY A 166 -1.14 19.80 -18.52
CA GLY A 166 0.27 20.18 -18.49
C GLY A 166 0.82 20.47 -17.09
N LEU A 167 0.21 19.91 -16.04
CA LEU A 167 0.54 20.14 -14.62
C LEU A 167 1.53 19.11 -14.04
N HIS A 168 1.94 18.12 -14.83
CA HIS A 168 2.96 17.15 -14.43
C HIS A 168 4.34 17.80 -14.33
N ASP A 169 5.22 17.20 -13.53
CA ASP A 169 6.58 17.69 -13.37
C ASP A 169 7.46 17.23 -14.54
N ARG A 170 7.51 18.05 -15.60
CA ARG A 170 8.24 17.73 -16.84
C ARG A 170 9.70 17.39 -16.59
N SER A 171 10.38 18.21 -15.78
CA SER A 171 11.80 17.99 -15.50
C SER A 171 12.01 16.71 -14.72
N TYR A 172 11.16 16.40 -13.73
CA TYR A 172 11.27 15.15 -13.00
C TYR A 172 11.02 13.94 -13.91
N VAL A 173 9.94 13.99 -14.71
CA VAL A 173 9.58 12.93 -15.66
C VAL A 173 10.71 12.66 -16.66
N GLU A 174 11.25 13.71 -17.28
CA GLU A 174 12.32 13.57 -18.28
C GLU A 174 13.62 12.99 -17.70
N ASN A 175 13.94 13.27 -16.44
CA ASN A 175 15.24 12.91 -15.86
C ASN A 175 15.22 11.66 -14.96
N TYR A 176 14.06 11.29 -14.41
CA TYR A 176 13.97 10.26 -13.36
C TYR A 176 12.90 9.20 -13.62
N THR A 177 12.34 9.14 -14.82
CA THR A 177 11.33 8.14 -15.17
C THR A 177 11.67 7.43 -16.48
N GLU A 178 11.02 6.30 -16.70
CA GLU A 178 11.13 5.52 -17.92
C GLU A 178 9.73 5.21 -18.48
N GLU A 179 9.67 4.91 -19.78
CA GLU A 179 8.43 4.52 -20.48
C GLU A 179 7.26 5.50 -20.35
N PHE A 180 7.54 6.80 -20.13
CA PHE A 180 6.53 7.83 -19.94
C PHE A 180 5.51 7.89 -21.09
N GLU A 181 5.94 7.78 -22.33
CA GLU A 181 5.04 7.79 -23.49
C GLU A 181 4.06 6.61 -23.48
N LYS A 182 4.51 5.42 -23.05
CA LYS A 182 3.63 4.25 -22.91
C LYS A 182 2.63 4.46 -21.77
N TYR A 183 3.08 5.05 -20.66
CA TYR A 183 2.19 5.40 -19.56
C TYR A 183 1.14 6.42 -20.00
N ALA A 184 1.54 7.51 -20.64
CA ALA A 184 0.64 8.53 -21.19
C ALA A 184 -0.38 7.93 -22.17
N GLU A 185 0.05 7.04 -23.07
CA GLU A 185 -0.84 6.33 -23.98
C GLU A 185 -1.87 5.47 -23.22
N SER A 186 -1.43 4.76 -22.18
CA SER A 186 -2.31 3.91 -21.36
C SER A 186 -3.42 4.70 -20.64
N LEU A 187 -3.18 5.99 -20.38
CA LEU A 187 -4.11 6.87 -19.70
C LEU A 187 -5.29 7.33 -20.57
N LYS A 188 -5.23 7.15 -21.90
CA LYS A 188 -6.26 7.66 -22.84
C LYS A 188 -7.68 7.20 -22.57
N HIS A 189 -7.87 6.08 -21.89
CA HIS A 189 -9.20 5.58 -21.56
C HIS A 189 -9.75 6.11 -20.24
N PHE A 190 -8.93 6.68 -19.37
CA PHE A 190 -9.32 7.12 -18.03
C PHE A 190 -9.82 8.57 -18.04
N THR A 191 -10.97 8.84 -18.66
CA THR A 191 -11.57 10.18 -18.61
C THR A 191 -12.16 10.47 -17.23
N VAL A 192 -12.23 11.74 -16.85
CA VAL A 192 -12.88 12.18 -15.60
C VAL A 192 -14.39 11.94 -15.63
N GLU A 193 -15.02 11.98 -16.80
CA GLU A 193 -16.44 11.66 -16.98
C GLU A 193 -16.70 10.17 -16.69
N LYS A 194 -15.81 9.28 -17.16
CA LYS A 194 -15.94 7.85 -16.89
C LYS A 194 -15.57 7.52 -15.44
N ALA A 195 -14.58 8.21 -14.88
CA ALA A 195 -14.27 8.12 -13.46
C ALA A 195 -15.46 8.56 -12.59
N GLN A 196 -16.22 9.58 -12.98
CA GLN A 196 -17.43 9.98 -12.27
C GLN A 196 -18.49 8.86 -12.24
N GLU A 197 -18.74 8.22 -13.38
CA GLU A 197 -19.68 7.09 -13.47
C GLU A 197 -19.30 5.94 -12.52
N ILE A 198 -18.02 5.54 -12.57
CA ILE A 198 -17.48 4.38 -11.85
C ILE A 198 -17.30 4.67 -10.37
N SER A 199 -16.68 5.80 -10.01
CA SER A 199 -16.34 6.15 -8.62
C SER A 199 -17.49 6.82 -7.86
N GLY A 200 -18.46 7.42 -8.57
CA GLY A 200 -19.50 8.25 -7.97
C GLY A 200 -19.03 9.65 -7.57
N ILE A 201 -17.76 10.03 -7.82
CA ILE A 201 -17.23 11.36 -7.51
C ILE A 201 -17.47 12.30 -8.69
N PRO A 202 -18.05 13.50 -8.50
CA PRO A 202 -18.26 14.44 -9.59
C PRO A 202 -16.96 14.78 -10.34
N ALA A 203 -17.00 14.82 -11.67
CA ALA A 203 -15.83 15.04 -12.52
C ALA A 203 -15.09 16.35 -12.16
N GLU A 204 -15.83 17.42 -11.87
CA GLU A 204 -15.26 18.70 -11.43
C GLU A 204 -14.50 18.59 -10.11
N ILE A 205 -14.93 17.72 -9.19
CA ILE A 205 -14.19 17.45 -7.95
C ILE A 205 -12.93 16.62 -8.23
N ILE A 206 -13.00 15.65 -9.16
CA ILE A 206 -11.83 14.87 -9.59
C ILE A 206 -10.76 15.80 -10.17
N LYS A 207 -11.14 16.69 -11.10
CA LYS A 207 -10.26 17.71 -11.70
C LYS A 207 -9.62 18.59 -10.62
N LYS A 208 -10.45 19.16 -9.74
CA LYS A 208 -10.00 20.01 -8.63
C LYS A 208 -8.98 19.31 -7.72
N VAL A 209 -9.23 18.06 -7.35
CA VAL A 209 -8.31 17.29 -6.48
C VAL A 209 -7.01 16.96 -7.22
N ALA A 210 -7.08 16.61 -8.49
CA ALA A 210 -5.91 16.35 -9.34
C ALA A 210 -5.02 17.60 -9.46
N GLU A 211 -5.62 18.75 -9.78
CA GLU A 211 -4.93 20.04 -9.88
C GLU A 211 -4.31 20.45 -8.54
N LEU A 212 -5.06 20.31 -7.44
CA LEU A 212 -4.57 20.61 -6.10
C LEU A 212 -3.38 19.75 -5.71
N TYR A 213 -3.46 18.43 -5.94
CA TYR A 213 -2.38 17.49 -5.65
C TYR A 213 -1.11 17.80 -6.46
N ALA A 214 -1.27 18.15 -7.73
CA ALA A 214 -0.15 18.47 -8.62
C ALA A 214 0.51 19.83 -8.32
N THR A 215 -0.26 20.84 -7.92
CA THR A 215 0.23 22.22 -7.82
C THR A 215 0.57 22.67 -6.40
N ASN A 216 -0.14 22.15 -5.38
CA ASN A 216 0.10 22.53 -3.99
C ASN A 216 1.10 21.57 -3.30
N LYS A 217 2.34 21.60 -3.81
CA LYS A 217 3.47 20.76 -3.36
C LYS A 217 4.19 21.34 -2.13
N PRO A 218 4.89 20.52 -1.32
CA PRO A 218 5.03 19.06 -1.44
C PRO A 218 3.74 18.32 -1.10
N SER A 219 3.41 17.29 -1.87
CA SER A 219 2.23 16.45 -1.66
C SER A 219 2.64 15.06 -1.16
N SER A 220 1.83 14.46 -0.30
CA SER A 220 2.12 13.11 0.24
C SER A 220 0.89 12.22 0.19
N ILE A 221 1.09 10.95 -0.15
CA ILE A 221 0.04 9.93 -0.18
C ILE A 221 0.26 8.93 0.96
N PHE A 222 -0.80 8.67 1.72
CA PHE A 222 -0.85 7.60 2.71
C PHE A 222 -1.95 6.62 2.35
N TRP A 223 -1.67 5.32 2.33
CA TRP A 223 -2.69 4.29 2.11
C TRP A 223 -2.54 3.08 3.04
N THR A 224 -3.60 2.27 3.13
CA THR A 224 -3.58 1.00 3.89
C THR A 224 -4.37 -0.09 3.16
N LEU A 225 -4.96 -1.01 3.93
CA LEU A 225 -5.71 -2.19 3.48
C LEU A 225 -6.89 -1.89 2.55
N GLY A 226 -7.49 -0.69 2.63
CA GLY A 226 -8.51 -0.26 1.67
C GLY A 226 -7.99 -0.06 0.25
N ILE A 227 -6.69 -0.20 0.02
CA ILE A 227 -6.04 -0.20 -1.30
C ILE A 227 -5.48 -1.58 -1.64
N THR A 228 -4.87 -2.27 -0.67
CA THR A 228 -4.13 -3.51 -0.91
C THR A 228 -4.98 -4.78 -0.81
N GLU A 229 -6.00 -4.84 0.03
CA GLU A 229 -6.86 -6.03 0.20
C GLU A 229 -7.95 -6.10 -0.88
N HIS A 230 -7.52 -5.94 -2.13
CA HIS A 230 -8.35 -5.94 -3.32
C HIS A 230 -7.79 -6.94 -4.34
N ARG A 231 -8.67 -7.53 -5.16
CA ARG A 231 -8.24 -8.38 -6.29
C ARG A 231 -7.30 -7.66 -7.25
N ASN A 232 -7.46 -6.34 -7.37
CA ASN A 232 -6.65 -5.42 -8.16
C ASN A 232 -5.78 -4.52 -7.27
N GLY A 233 -5.35 -4.98 -6.10
CA GLY A 233 -4.57 -4.18 -5.15
C GLY A 233 -3.25 -3.65 -5.74
N SER A 234 -2.61 -4.42 -6.63
CA SER A 234 -1.40 -3.97 -7.34
C SER A 234 -1.70 -2.80 -8.27
N ASP A 235 -2.81 -2.85 -9.02
CA ASP A 235 -3.21 -1.76 -9.91
C ASP A 235 -3.54 -0.49 -9.11
N ASN A 236 -4.20 -0.65 -7.96
CA ASN A 236 -4.50 0.47 -7.08
C ASN A 236 -3.21 1.14 -6.56
N VAL A 237 -2.26 0.37 -6.04
CA VAL A 237 -0.97 0.91 -5.59
C VAL A 237 -0.22 1.55 -6.75
N SER A 238 -0.14 0.88 -7.89
CA SER A 238 0.53 1.39 -9.09
C SER A 238 -0.05 2.74 -9.52
N SER A 239 -1.38 2.90 -9.49
CA SER A 239 -2.02 4.18 -9.83
C SER A 239 -1.65 5.33 -8.89
N LEU A 240 -1.49 5.06 -7.59
CA LEU A 240 -1.07 6.04 -6.59
C LEU A 240 0.42 6.39 -6.73
N VAL A 241 1.27 5.37 -6.92
CA VAL A 241 2.72 5.55 -7.11
C VAL A 241 2.99 6.36 -8.39
N ASN A 242 2.35 6.00 -9.50
CA ASN A 242 2.49 6.74 -10.75
C ASN A 242 1.99 8.19 -10.65
N LEU A 243 0.93 8.44 -9.87
CA LEU A 243 0.46 9.80 -9.62
C LEU A 243 1.50 10.64 -8.87
N ALA A 244 2.20 10.07 -7.88
CA ALA A 244 3.30 10.74 -7.19
C ALA A 244 4.50 10.98 -8.13
N ILE A 245 4.92 9.96 -8.88
CA ILE A 245 6.01 10.04 -9.86
C ILE A 245 5.72 11.11 -10.92
N LEU A 246 4.52 11.11 -11.51
CA LEU A 246 4.10 12.07 -12.53
C LEU A 246 4.19 13.52 -12.04
N THR A 247 4.01 13.72 -10.74
CA THR A 247 4.03 15.04 -10.11
C THR A 247 5.35 15.33 -9.39
N GLY A 248 6.37 14.48 -9.49
CA GLY A 248 7.67 14.69 -8.85
C GLY A 248 7.57 14.94 -7.34
N ASN A 249 6.62 14.29 -6.67
CA ASN A 249 6.44 14.34 -5.21
C ASN A 249 7.16 13.20 -4.52
#